data_AF-A0A2S3VYZ4-F1
#
_entry.id   AF-A0A2S3VYZ4-F1
#
_cell.length_a   1.000
_cell.length_b   1.000
_cell.length_c   1.000
_cell.angle_alpha   90.00
_cell.angle_beta   90.00
_cell.angle_gamma   90.00
#
_symmetry.space_group_name_H-M   'P 1'
#
loop_
_entity.id
_entity.type
_entity.pdbx_description
1 polymer ?
#
loop_
_entity_poly.entity_id
_entity_poly.type
_entity_poly.pdbx_seq_one_letter_code
_entity_poly.pdbx_strand_id
1 'polypeptide(L)' 'MKTDHTDRDDWEAWKDEATRRSLAQVEAGLVISAEAMKAWAASLGTDNPLPLPQPGQ' A
#
# COMPACT_ATOMS: atom_id res chain seq x y z
N MET A 1 -34.49 3.17 14.78
CA MET A 1 -33.02 3.08 14.85
C MET A 1 -32.61 1.74 14.27
N LYS A 2 -32.10 1.73 13.04
CA LYS A 2 -31.64 0.53 12.32
C LYS A 2 -30.64 0.98 11.26
N THR A 3 -29.48 1.46 11.69
CA THR A 3 -28.47 2.07 10.82
C THR A 3 -27.04 1.60 11.10
N ASP A 4 -26.80 0.86 12.19
CA ASP A 4 -25.43 0.45 12.56
C ASP A 4 -24.91 -0.75 11.73
N HIS A 5 -25.81 -1.63 11.28
CA HIS A 5 -25.41 -2.82 10.51
C HIS A 5 -25.02 -2.50 9.07
N THR A 6 -25.72 -1.59 8.40
CA THR A 6 -25.43 -1.23 7.00
C THR A 6 -24.06 -0.59 6.86
N ASP A 7 -23.72 0.38 7.73
CA ASP A 7 -22.42 1.07 7.69
C ASP A 7 -21.26 0.10 8.00
N ARG A 8 -21.49 -0.88 8.89
CA ARG A 8 -20.50 -1.92 9.20
C ARG A 8 -20.34 -2.93 8.06
N ASP A 9 -21.43 -3.33 7.41
CA ASP A 9 -21.40 -4.28 6.31
C ASP A 9 -20.74 -3.64 5.07
N ASP A 10 -20.98 -2.35 4.81
CA ASP A 10 -20.27 -1.57 3.79
C ASP A 10 -18.76 -1.45 4.09
N TRP A 11 -18.40 -1.29 5.36
CA TRP A 11 -17.01 -1.26 5.80
C TRP A 11 -16.28 -2.60 5.58
N GLU A 12 -16.91 -3.73 5.91
CA GLU A 12 -16.33 -5.05 5.69
C GLU A 12 -16.20 -5.36 4.19
N ALA A 13 -17.19 -5.01 3.37
CA ALA A 13 -17.11 -5.16 1.92
C ALA A 13 -15.96 -4.32 1.32
N TRP A 14 -15.75 -3.09 1.82
CA TRP A 14 -14.62 -2.26 1.41
C TRP A 14 -13.26 -2.88 1.78
N LYS A 15 -13.14 -3.47 2.98
CA LYS A 15 -11.90 -4.17 3.41
C LYS A 15 -11.59 -5.37 2.54
N ASP A 16 -12.59 -6.17 2.19
CA ASP A 16 -12.43 -7.34 1.34
C ASP A 16 -11.99 -6.94 -0.08
N GLU A 17 -12.58 -5.88 -0.64
CA GLU A 17 -12.16 -5.33 -1.92
C GLU A 17 -10.76 -4.71 -1.86
N ALA A 18 -10.42 -3.98 -0.80
CA ALA A 18 -9.07 -3.46 -0.60
C ALA A 18 -8.03 -4.59 -0.52
N THR A 19 -8.34 -5.67 0.18
CA THR A 19 -7.43 -6.82 0.33
C THR A 19 -7.22 -7.53 -1.01
N ARG A 20 -8.30 -7.81 -1.75
CA ARG A 20 -8.19 -8.45 -3.08
C ARG A 20 -7.40 -7.62 -4.07
N ARG A 21 -7.59 -6.29 -4.07
CA ARG A 21 -6.80 -5.37 -4.92
C ARG A 21 -5.31 -5.40 -4.57
N SER A 22 -4.98 -5.37 -3.27
CA SER A 22 -3.59 -5.46 -2.83
C SER A 22 -2.94 -6.78 -3.22
N LEU A 23 -3.65 -7.91 -3.12
CA LEU A 23 -3.15 -9.21 -3.56
C LEU A 23 -2.90 -9.24 -5.07
N ALA A 24 -3.82 -8.72 -5.88
CA ALA A 24 -3.65 -8.63 -7.33
C ALA A 24 -2.44 -7.76 -7.73
N GLN A 25 -2.17 -6.67 -6.99
CA GLN A 25 -0.98 -5.84 -7.20
C GLN A 25 0.31 -6.61 -6.89
N VAL A 26 0.32 -7.42 -5.82
CA VAL A 26 1.46 -8.28 -5.48
C VAL A 26 1.70 -9.33 -6.57
N GLU A 27 0.64 -10.00 -7.04
CA GLU A 27 0.73 -10.97 -8.14
C GLU A 27 1.22 -10.34 -9.45
N ALA A 28 0.85 -9.09 -9.73
CA ALA A 28 1.32 -8.33 -10.87
C ALA A 28 2.77 -7.80 -10.72
N GLY A 29 3.46 -8.10 -9.62
CA GLY A 29 4.82 -7.62 -9.36
C GLY A 29 4.89 -6.12 -9.04
N LEU A 30 3.76 -5.48 -8.73
CA LEU A 30 3.68 -4.08 -8.29
C LEU A 30 4.08 -3.98 -6.81
N VAL A 31 5.30 -4.44 -6.51
CA VAL A 31 5.92 -4.37 -5.20
C VAL A 31 7.17 -3.50 -5.27
N ILE A 32 7.49 -2.86 -4.14
CA ILE A 32 8.76 -2.14 -3.95
C ILE A 32 9.70 -3.07 -3.19
N SER A 33 10.92 -3.24 -3.67
CA SER A 33 11.90 -4.07 -2.99
C SER A 33 12.26 -3.48 -1.61
N ALA A 34 12.49 -4.35 -0.63
CA ALA A 34 12.90 -3.93 0.70
C ALA A 34 14.23 -3.15 0.66
N GLU A 35 15.10 -3.46 -0.29
CA GLU A 35 16.36 -2.74 -0.49
C GLU A 35 16.13 -1.31 -0.99
N ALA A 36 15.29 -1.12 -2.01
CA ALA A 36 14.97 0.21 -2.53
C ALA A 36 14.31 1.09 -1.45
N MET A 37 13.40 0.52 -0.66
CA MET A 37 12.78 1.22 0.47
C MET A 37 13.80 1.64 1.52
N LYS A 38 14.75 0.76 1.88
CA LYS A 38 15.81 1.07 2.86
C LYS A 38 16.78 2.13 2.33
N ALA A 39 17.20 2.03 1.07
CA ALA A 39 18.08 3.01 0.45
C ALA A 39 17.43 4.40 0.44
N TRP A 40 16.16 4.47 0.02
CA TRP A 40 15.39 5.70 0.08
C TRP A 40 15.32 6.26 1.50
N ALA A 41 14.91 5.45 2.48
CA ALA A 41 14.80 5.89 3.87
C ALA A 41 16.15 6.40 4.43
N ALA A 42 17.27 5.75 4.09
CA ALA A 42 18.60 6.15 4.51
C ALA A 42 19.08 7.47 3.87
N SER A 43 18.53 7.84 2.71
CA SER A 43 18.87 9.09 2.03
C SER A 43 18.14 10.32 2.60
N LEU A 44 17.06 10.11 3.35
CA LEU A 44 16.28 11.20 3.93
C LEU A 44 17.13 11.98 4.95
N GLY A 45 17.13 13.31 4.83
CA GLY A 45 17.92 14.19 5.70
C GLY A 45 19.41 14.30 5.32
N THR A 46 19.81 13.75 4.17
CA THR A 46 21.13 14.00 3.57
C THR A 46 21.06 15.10 2.51
N ASP A 47 22.21 15.59 2.03
CA ASP A 47 22.27 16.62 0.98
C ASP A 47 21.70 16.15 -0.38
N ASN A 48 21.57 14.83 -0.59
CA ASN A 48 21.05 14.23 -1.82
C ASN A 48 20.00 13.15 -1.50
N PRO A 49 18.76 13.52 -1.16
CA PRO A 49 17.70 12.55 -0.92
C PRO A 49 17.34 11.82 -2.23
N LEU A 50 17.14 10.51 -2.13
CA LEU A 50 16.66 9.68 -3.23
C LEU A 50 15.16 9.93 -3.48
N PRO A 51 14.68 9.74 -4.72
CA PRO A 51 13.25 9.76 -5.00
C PRO A 51 12.55 8.59 -4.30
N LEU A 52 11.25 8.77 -4.02
CA LEU A 52 10.43 7.70 -3.48
C LEU A 52 10.43 6.51 -4.46
N PRO A 53 10.76 5.28 -4.01
CA PRO A 53 10.73 4.10 -4.86
C PRO A 53 9.33 3.85 -5.42
N GLN A 54 9.27 3.38 -6.66
CA GLN A 54 8.05 3.05 -7.36
C GLN A 54 7.90 1.53 -7.47
N PRO A 55 6.67 0.99 -7.47
CA PRO A 55 6.43 -0.43 -7.71
C PRO A 55 6.95 -0.89 -9.08
N GLY A 56 7.48 -2.11 -9.16
CA GLY A 56 7.88 -2.75 -10.43
C GLY A 56 9.21 -2.27 -11.02
N GLN A 57 10.08 -1.66 -10.20
CA GLN A 57 11.45 -1.26 -10.55
C GLN A 57 12.46 -2.39 -10.39
#